data_AF-A0A9X1VJ08-F1
#
_entry.id   AF-A0A9X1VJ08-F1
#
_cell.length_a   1.000
_cell.length_b   1.000
_cell.length_c   1.000
_cell.angle_alpha   90.00
_cell.angle_beta   90.00
_cell.angle_gamma   90.00
#
_symmetry.space_group_name_H-M   'P 1'
#
loop_
_entity.id
_entity.type
_entity.pdbx_description
1 polymer ?
#
loop_
_entity_poly.entity_id
_entity_poly.type
_entity_poly.pdbx_seq_one_letter_code
_entity_poly.pdbx_strand_id
1 'polypeptide(L)'
;MYQVPTFHQFEALVSQVKEMAVQIEAMQADSNETLARTYHLGMKPTPGRGYNDRLVMRIGFCEAKIRQLLKVGPIRGGIRHRRVGNKYIVSEAAVREFFGD
;
A
#
# COMPACT_ATOMS: atom_id res chain seq x y z
N MET A 1 10.04 28.95 38.98
CA MET A 1 8.68 29.44 38.64
C MET A 1 8.25 28.73 37.38
N TYR A 2 7.18 27.92 37.43
CA TYR A 2 6.58 27.34 36.22
C TYR A 2 5.48 28.27 35.74
N GLN A 3 5.58 28.76 34.51
CA GLN A 3 4.55 29.58 33.88
C GLN A 3 3.35 28.68 33.58
N VAL A 4 2.20 29.00 34.20
CA VAL A 4 0.95 28.29 33.92
C VAL A 4 0.39 28.85 32.61
N PRO A 5 0.10 28.00 31.62
CA PRO A 5 -0.42 28.46 30.33
C PRO A 5 -1.77 29.14 30.52
N THR A 6 -2.00 30.21 29.75
CA THR A 6 -3.27 30.94 29.79
C THR A 6 -4.36 30.12 29.10
N PHE A 7 -5.63 30.41 29.40
CA PHE A 7 -6.78 29.72 28.84
C PHE A 7 -6.74 29.65 27.30
N HIS A 8 -6.33 30.73 26.62
CA HIS A 8 -6.16 30.76 25.16
C HIS A 8 -5.02 29.88 24.65
N GLN A 9 -3.93 29.75 25.42
CA GLN A 9 -2.85 28.81 25.08
C GLN A 9 -3.33 27.36 25.20
N PHE A 10 -4.25 27.08 26.13
CA PHE A 10 -4.86 25.76 26.28
C PHE A 10 -5.79 25.41 25.13
N GLU A 11 -6.65 26.34 24.70
CA GLU A 11 -7.54 26.13 23.54
C GLU A 11 -6.75 25.95 22.23
N ALA A 12 -5.69 26.73 22.03
CA ALA A 12 -4.80 26.60 20.87
C ALA A 12 -4.12 25.22 20.85
N LEU A 13 -3.64 24.74 22.00
CA LEU A 13 -3.03 23.41 22.13
C LEU A 13 -4.05 22.30 21.84
N VAL A 14 -5.27 22.42 22.36
CA VAL A 14 -6.35 21.45 22.10
C VAL A 14 -6.73 21.45 20.61
N SER A 15 -6.74 22.61 19.94
CA SER A 15 -6.99 22.69 18.50
C SER A 15 -5.89 22.01 17.68
N GLN A 16 -4.61 22.26 18.01
CA GLN A 16 -3.48 21.60 17.36
C GLN A 16 -3.49 20.08 17.53
N VAL A 17 -3.79 19.58 18.74
CA VAL A 17 -3.86 18.14 19.00
C VAL A 17 -4.99 17.49 18.18
N LYS A 18 -6.14 18.17 18.03
CA LYS A 18 -7.24 17.69 17.18
C LYS A 18 -6.86 17.64 15.71
N GLU A 19 -6.24 18.71 15.18
CA GLU A 19 -5.77 18.74 13.79
C GLU A 19 -4.75 17.63 13.52
N MET A 20 -3.82 17.40 14.46
CA MET A 20 -2.82 16.34 14.35
C MET A 20 -3.47 14.95 14.38
N ALA A 21 -4.47 14.72 15.23
CA ALA A 21 -5.20 13.45 15.27
C ALA A 21 -5.93 13.17 13.94
N VAL A 22 -6.59 14.18 13.37
CA VAL A 22 -7.26 14.05 12.06
C VAL A 22 -6.26 13.71 10.94
N GLN A 23 -5.07 14.32 10.96
CA GLN A 23 -4.02 13.99 9.98
C GLN A 23 -3.51 12.56 10.13
N ILE A 24 -3.30 12.09 11.36
CA ILE A 24 -2.89 10.70 11.62
C ILE A 24 -3.95 9.72 11.12
N GLU A 25 -5.23 9.98 11.38
CA GLU A 25 -6.34 9.15 10.89
C GLU A 25 -6.38 9.11 9.35
N ALA A 26 -6.22 10.25 8.68
CA ALA A 26 -6.17 10.32 7.22
C ALA A 26 -4.97 9.52 6.65
N MET A 27 -3.78 9.67 7.24
CA MET A 27 -2.59 8.90 6.84
C MET A 27 -2.77 7.39 7.03
N GLN A 28 -3.45 6.97 8.10
CA GLN A 28 -3.76 5.57 8.36
C GLN A 28 -4.79 5.02 7.35
N ALA A 29 -5.80 5.82 6.99
CA ALA A 29 -6.79 5.44 5.98
C ALA A 29 -6.15 5.21 4.60
N ASP A 30 -5.28 6.12 4.15
CA ASP A 30 -4.55 6.01 2.87
C ASP A 30 -3.61 4.78 2.85
N SER A 31 -2.97 4.51 3.99
CA SER A 31 -2.11 3.35 4.16
C SER A 31 -2.91 2.05 4.04
N ASN A 32 -4.09 1.98 4.66
CA ASN A 32 -4.98 0.84 4.59
C ASN A 32 -5.52 0.61 3.17
N GLU A 33 -5.91 1.66 2.46
CA GLU A 33 -6.34 1.55 1.07
C GLU A 33 -5.22 1.01 0.18
N THR A 34 -4.00 1.51 0.36
CA THR A 34 -2.83 1.05 -0.38
C THR A 34 -2.52 -0.42 -0.11
N LEU A 35 -2.58 -0.86 1.16
CA LEU A 35 -2.34 -2.25 1.55
C LEU A 35 -3.40 -3.22 1.01
N ALA A 36 -4.63 -2.75 0.81
CA ALA A 36 -5.72 -3.52 0.21
C ALA A 36 -5.58 -3.70 -1.31
N ARG A 37 -4.65 -2.98 -1.97
CA ARG A 37 -4.47 -3.07 -3.42
C ARG A 37 -4.04 -4.47 -3.84
N THR A 38 -4.61 -4.91 -4.95
CA THR A 38 -4.22 -6.14 -5.64
C THR A 38 -3.83 -5.83 -7.07
N TYR A 39 -2.91 -6.65 -7.58
CA TYR A 39 -2.27 -6.53 -8.87
C TYR A 39 -2.41 -7.82 -9.66
N HIS A 40 -2.49 -7.71 -10.98
CA HIS A 40 -2.54 -8.87 -11.87
C HIS A 40 -1.58 -8.75 -13.04
N LEU A 41 -1.24 -9.89 -13.62
CA LEU A 41 -0.49 -9.93 -14.88
C LEU A 41 -1.45 -9.71 -16.04
N GLY A 42 -1.50 -8.50 -16.58
CA GLY A 42 -2.32 -8.16 -17.74
C GLY A 42 -1.81 -6.91 -18.46
N MET A 43 -2.20 -6.77 -19.73
CA MET A 43 -1.75 -5.65 -20.58
C MET A 43 -2.50 -4.35 -20.27
N LYS A 44 -3.78 -4.46 -19.89
CA LYS A 44 -4.68 -3.33 -19.61
C LYS A 44 -5.00 -3.27 -18.12
N PRO A 45 -5.13 -2.06 -17.54
CA PRO A 45 -5.62 -1.91 -16.17
C PRO A 45 -7.08 -2.34 -16.07
N THR A 46 -7.51 -2.81 -14.90
CA THR A 46 -8.91 -3.12 -14.62
C THR A 46 -9.71 -1.83 -14.52
N PRO A 47 -10.82 -1.68 -15.28
CA PRO A 47 -11.65 -0.48 -15.23
C PRO A 47 -12.28 -0.30 -13.83
N GLY A 48 -12.41 0.96 -13.40
CA GLY A 48 -13.12 1.33 -12.16
C GLY A 48 -12.33 1.14 -10.86
N ARG A 49 -11.04 0.77 -10.90
CA ARG A 49 -10.22 0.60 -9.68
C ARG A 49 -9.60 1.88 -9.12
N GLY A 50 -9.53 2.96 -9.90
CA GLY A 50 -8.89 4.22 -9.47
C GLY A 50 -7.35 4.17 -9.40
N TYR A 51 -6.71 3.03 -9.68
CA TYR A 51 -5.27 2.87 -9.73
C TYR A 51 -4.82 1.89 -10.83
N ASN A 52 -3.52 1.89 -11.17
CA ASN A 52 -2.96 0.95 -12.15
C ASN A 52 -2.64 -0.38 -11.46
N ASP A 53 -3.49 -1.38 -11.67
CA ASP A 53 -3.37 -2.72 -11.07
C ASP A 53 -2.54 -3.70 -11.89
N ARG A 54 -1.81 -3.21 -12.90
CA ARG A 54 -0.87 -4.04 -13.66
C ARG A 54 0.38 -4.30 -12.84
N LEU A 55 0.65 -5.58 -12.59
CA LEU A 55 1.81 -6.02 -11.81
C LEU A 55 3.15 -5.55 -12.40
N VAL A 56 3.25 -5.48 -13.74
CA VAL A 56 4.40 -4.92 -14.47
C VAL A 56 4.68 -3.47 -14.08
N MET A 57 3.65 -2.65 -13.91
CA MET A 57 3.80 -1.26 -13.52
C MET A 57 4.21 -1.11 -12.06
N ARG A 58 3.73 -2.00 -11.18
CA ARG A 58 4.02 -1.93 -9.75
C ARG A 58 5.43 -2.43 -9.40
N ILE A 59 5.89 -3.50 -10.05
CA ILE A 59 7.21 -4.12 -9.79
C ILE A 59 8.31 -3.50 -10.66
N GLY A 60 7.97 -2.99 -11.85
CA GLY A 60 8.93 -2.40 -12.78
C GLY A 60 9.72 -3.41 -13.62
N PHE A 61 9.44 -4.71 -13.50
CA PHE A 61 10.07 -5.76 -14.32
C PHE A 61 9.26 -6.08 -15.57
N CYS A 62 9.96 -6.56 -16.61
CA CYS A 62 9.30 -7.05 -17.82
C CYS A 62 8.43 -8.28 -17.50
N GLU A 63 7.42 -8.49 -18.34
CA GLU A 63 6.43 -9.55 -18.13
C GLU A 63 7.05 -10.94 -18.01
N ALA A 64 8.08 -11.24 -18.82
CA ALA A 64 8.80 -12.51 -18.79
C ALA A 64 9.45 -12.77 -17.42
N LYS A 65 10.11 -11.76 -16.85
CA LYS A 65 10.74 -11.85 -15.53
C LYS A 65 9.70 -12.04 -14.43
N ILE A 66 8.58 -11.33 -14.50
CA ILE A 66 7.48 -11.50 -13.54
C ILE A 66 6.87 -12.91 -13.63
N ARG A 67 6.66 -13.44 -14.84
CA ARG A 67 6.21 -14.84 -15.02
C ARG A 67 7.18 -15.83 -14.41
N GLN A 68 8.49 -15.59 -14.50
CA GLN A 68 9.50 -16.42 -13.84
C GLN A 68 9.34 -16.35 -12.31
N LEU A 69 9.23 -15.16 -11.73
CA LEU A 69 9.04 -14.97 -10.28
C LEU A 69 7.76 -15.65 -9.77
N LEU A 70 6.66 -15.56 -10.52
CA LEU A 70 5.40 -16.23 -10.20
C LEU A 70 5.51 -17.76 -10.30
N LYS A 71 6.29 -18.29 -11.25
CA LYS A 71 6.52 -19.74 -11.37
C LYS A 71 7.41 -20.29 -10.25
N VAL A 72 8.41 -19.51 -9.83
CA VAL A 72 9.37 -19.91 -8.78
C VAL A 72 8.69 -19.98 -7.41
N GLY A 73 7.78 -19.04 -7.13
CA GLY A 73 7.05 -18.97 -5.87
C GLY A 73 7.90 -18.47 -4.69
N PRO A 74 7.27 -18.11 -3.55
CA PRO A 74 7.95 -17.39 -2.46
C PRO A 74 9.08 -18.17 -1.80
N ILE A 75 8.96 -19.50 -1.70
CA ILE A 75 9.96 -20.38 -1.05
C ILE A 75 11.34 -20.29 -1.74
N ARG A 76 11.38 -19.96 -3.03
CA ARG A 76 12.61 -19.94 -3.84
C ARG A 76 12.97 -18.53 -4.32
N GLY A 77 12.51 -17.49 -3.62
CA GLY A 77 12.78 -16.09 -3.98
C GLY A 77 11.85 -15.51 -5.06
N GLY A 78 10.70 -16.14 -5.29
CA GLY A 78 9.62 -15.59 -6.10
C GLY A 78 8.63 -14.75 -5.28
N ILE A 79 7.56 -14.29 -5.92
CA ILE A 79 6.54 -13.46 -5.28
C ILE A 79 5.36 -14.30 -4.82
N ARG A 80 4.90 -14.05 -3.59
CA ARG A 80 3.68 -14.67 -3.05
C ARG A 80 2.47 -14.19 -3.85
N HIS A 81 1.63 -15.12 -4.26
CA HIS A 81 0.47 -14.82 -5.10
C HIS A 81 -0.65 -15.84 -4.88
N ARG A 82 -1.85 -15.48 -5.34
CA ARG A 82 -3.02 -16.37 -5.42
C ARG A 82 -3.40 -16.57 -6.88
N ARG A 83 -3.83 -17.78 -7.25
CA ARG A 83 -4.47 -18.02 -8.55
C ARG A 83 -5.99 -17.89 -8.43
N VAL A 84 -6.58 -17.14 -9.35
CA VAL A 84 -8.04 -17.00 -9.50
C VAL A 84 -8.36 -17.30 -10.96
N GLY A 85 -8.88 -18.50 -11.23
CA GLY A 85 -8.97 -19.03 -12.59
C GLY A 85 -7.59 -19.06 -13.27
N ASN A 86 -7.49 -18.45 -14.46
CA ASN A 86 -6.23 -18.36 -15.21
C ASN A 86 -5.39 -17.12 -14.89
N LYS A 87 -5.73 -16.34 -13.86
CA LYS A 87 -5.03 -15.11 -13.49
C LYS A 87 -4.23 -15.28 -12.20
N TYR A 88 -3.06 -14.66 -12.18
CA TYR A 88 -2.27 -14.45 -10.96
C TYR A 88 -2.69 -13.13 -10.32
N ILE A 89 -3.00 -13.19 -9.03
CA ILE A 89 -3.35 -12.05 -8.19
C ILE A 89 -2.28 -11.92 -7.11
N VAL A 90 -1.67 -10.74 -7.02
CA VAL A 90 -0.63 -10.39 -6.05
C VAL A 90 -1.15 -9.26 -5.19
N SER A 91 -1.07 -9.38 -3.87
CA SER A 91 -1.42 -8.28 -2.96
C SER A 91 -0.26 -7.31 -2.81
N GLU A 92 -0.55 -6.04 -2.47
CA GLU A 92 0.48 -5.05 -2.14
C GLU A 92 1.42 -5.55 -1.03
N ALA A 93 0.88 -6.21 0.00
CA ALA A 93 1.69 -6.83 1.05
C ALA A 93 2.73 -7.83 0.51
N ALA A 94 2.38 -8.63 -0.51
CA ALA A 94 3.32 -9.56 -1.12
C ALA A 94 4.37 -8.87 -1.99
N VAL A 95 4.05 -7.70 -2.56
CA VAL A 95 5.03 -6.88 -3.30
C VAL A 95 6.03 -6.26 -2.31
N ARG A 96 5.55 -5.67 -1.21
CA ARG A 96 6.43 -5.08 -0.18
C ARG A 96 7.35 -6.12 0.46
N GLU A 97 6.81 -7.28 0.82
CA GLU A 97 7.61 -8.40 1.35
C GLU A 97 8.72 -8.85 0.38
N PHE A 98 8.47 -8.78 -0.93
CA PHE A 98 9.49 -9.11 -1.93
C PHE A 98 10.61 -8.06 -2.01
N PHE A 99 10.31 -6.78 -1.78
CA PHE A 99 11.30 -5.70 -1.77
C PHE A 99 11.96 -5.50 -0.39
N GLY A 100 11.37 -6.04 0.69
CA GLY A 100 11.83 -5.82 2.06
C GLY A 100 11.35 -4.51 2.67
N ASP A 101 10.22 -3.96 2.17
CA ASP A 101 9.55 -2.75 2.67
C ASP A 101 8.62 -3.03 3.86
#